data_AF-A0A3B9ARA6-F1
#
_entry.id   AF-A0A3B9ARA6-F1
#
_cell.length_a   1.000
_cell.length_b   1.000
_cell.length_c   1.000
_cell.angle_alpha   90.00
_cell.angle_beta   90.00
_cell.angle_gamma   90.00
#
_symmetry.space_group_name_H-M   'P 1'
#
loop_
_entity.id
_entity.type
_entity.pdbx_description
1 polymer ?
#
loop_
_entity_poly.entity_id
_entity_poly.type
_entity_poly.pdbx_seq_one_letter_code
_entity_poly.pdbx_strand_id
1 'polypeptide(L)' 'SFCVVPFTRGRERSRDPFSVIAEAQDLFDKGYREVTLLGQNVDSYKWENPESGEKADFGDLL' A
#
# COMPACT_ATOMS: atom_id res chain seq x y z
N SER A 1 -8.91 -4.77 24.13
CA SER A 1 -8.21 -3.76 23.32
C SER A 1 -6.71 -3.92 23.52
N PHE A 2 -6.03 -4.63 22.61
CA PHE A 2 -4.59 -4.86 22.66
C PHE A 2 -4.00 -4.60 21.27
N CYS A 3 -3.92 -3.32 20.86
CA CYS A 3 -3.10 -2.91 19.74
C CYS A 3 -2.35 -1.65 20.18
N VAL A 4 -1.06 -1.82 20.51
CA VAL A 4 -0.18 -0.74 20.99
C VAL A 4 0.37 0.12 19.84
N VAL A 5 0.32 -0.42 18.62
CA VAL A 5 0.91 0.17 17.42
C VAL A 5 0.47 1.61 17.11
N PRO A 6 -0.81 2.03 17.27
CA PRO A 6 -1.18 3.43 17.01
C PRO A 6 -0.46 4.43 17.92
N PHE A 7 -0.05 4.01 19.12
CA PHE A 7 0.65 4.87 20.07
C PHE A 7 2.17 4.92 19.85
N THR A 8 2.75 3.90 19.22
CA THR A 8 4.21 3.80 19.05
C THR A 8 4.70 4.10 17.63
N ARG A 9 3.86 3.90 16.59
CA ARG A 9 4.24 4.11 15.17
C ARG A 9 3.63 5.36 14.53
N GLY A 10 2.81 6.10 15.25
CA GLY A 10 2.13 7.30 14.74
C GLY A 10 0.93 6.97 13.85
N ARG A 11 0.39 7.99 13.16
CA ARG A 11 -0.77 7.83 12.27
C ARG A 11 -0.42 6.93 11.09
N GLU A 12 -1.39 6.09 10.72
CA GLU A 12 -1.33 5.27 9.51
C GLU A 12 -1.02 6.16 8.29
N ARG A 13 -0.14 5.68 7.41
CA ARG A 13 0.18 6.35 6.15
C ARG A 13 0.01 5.35 5.01
N SER A 14 -0.74 5.76 3.99
CA SER A 14 -0.79 5.06 2.71
C SER A 14 0.53 5.31 1.96
N ARG A 15 1.13 4.24 1.44
CA ARG A 15 2.26 4.36 0.50
C ARG A 15 1.71 4.77 -0.87
N ASP A 16 2.59 5.27 -1.73
CA ASP A 16 2.28 5.55 -3.13
C ASP A 16 1.99 4.24 -3.91
N PRO A 17 0.89 4.16 -4.68
CA PRO A 17 0.49 2.97 -5.43
C PRO A 17 1.50 2.63 -6.53
N PHE A 18 2.05 3.64 -7.20
CA PHE A 18 3.03 3.43 -8.28
C PHE A 18 4.29 2.74 -7.75
N SER A 19 4.77 3.11 -6.57
CA SER A 19 5.89 2.47 -5.89
C SER A 19 5.57 1.03 -5.52
N VAL A 20 4.34 0.72 -5.10
CA VAL A 20 3.93 -0.67 -4.77
C VAL A 20 3.89 -1.53 -6.02
N ILE A 21 3.31 -1.02 -7.12
CA ILE A 21 3.24 -1.72 -8.40
C ILE A 21 4.65 -1.94 -8.97
N ALA A 22 5.52 -0.93 -8.92
CA ALA A 22 6.90 -1.05 -9.37
C ALA A 22 7.69 -2.11 -8.58
N GLU A 23 7.46 -2.20 -7.27
CA GLU A 23 8.09 -3.22 -6.41
C GLU A 23 7.55 -4.62 -6.74
N ALA A 24 6.25 -4.76 -6.99
CA ALA A 24 5.64 -6.01 -7.44
C ALA A 24 6.17 -6.46 -8.82
N GLN A 25 6.35 -5.53 -9.75
CA GLN A 25 6.91 -5.80 -11.08
C GLN A 25 8.37 -6.25 -10.99
N ASP A 26 9.19 -5.58 -10.16
CA ASP A 26 10.57 -5.99 -9.91
C ASP A 26 10.67 -7.39 -9.28
N LEU A 27 9.75 -7.75 -8.38
CA LEU A 27 9.63 -9.11 -7.86
C LEU A 27 9.22 -10.10 -8.96
N PHE A 28 8.29 -9.74 -9.83
CA PHE A 28 7.93 -10.59 -10.97
C PHE A 28 9.14 -10.84 -11.88
N ASP A 29 9.91 -9.80 -12.20
CA ASP A 29 11.12 -9.90 -13.05
C ASP A 29 12.22 -10.75 -12.39
N LYS A 30 12.27 -10.79 -11.05
CA LYS A 30 13.14 -11.68 -10.27
C LYS A 30 12.65 -13.13 -10.24
N GLY A 31 11.50 -13.45 -10.84
CA GLY A 31 10.95 -14.80 -10.96
C GLY A 31 10.06 -15.22 -9.78
N TYR A 32 9.64 -14.28 -8.94
CA TYR A 32 8.63 -14.56 -7.91
C TYR A 32 7.26 -14.76 -8.56
N ARG A 33 6.55 -15.81 -8.15
CA ARG A 33 5.26 -16.20 -8.74
C ARG A 33 4.04 -15.69 -7.95
N GLU A 34 4.26 -15.25 -6.72
CA GLU A 34 3.21 -14.75 -5.84
C GLU A 34 3.76 -13.58 -5.04
N VAL A 35 3.00 -12.49 -4.98
CA VAL A 35 3.31 -11.29 -4.19
C VAL A 35 2.12 -11.05 -3.27
N THR A 36 2.36 -11.07 -1.96
CA THR A 36 1.33 -10.78 -0.96
C THR A 36 1.44 -9.34 -0.49
N LEU A 37 0.42 -8.53 -0.78
CA LEU A 37 0.33 -7.16 -0.27
C LEU A 37 -0.19 -7.19 1.18
N LEU A 38 0.59 -6.62 2.10
CA LEU A 38 0.25 -6.56 3.53
C LEU A 38 0.11 -5.10 3.98
N GLY A 39 -0.96 -4.80 4.70
CA GLY A 39 -1.23 -3.50 5.30
C GLY A 39 -1.80 -3.65 6.71
N GLN A 40 -1.56 -2.67 7.59
CA GLN A 40 -2.15 -2.67 8.93
C GLN A 40 -3.68 -2.59 8.91
N ASN A 41 -4.21 -1.85 7.94
CA ASN A 41 -5.63 -1.81 7.61
C ASN A 41 -5.77 -1.59 6.10
N VAL A 42 -6.22 -2.62 5.38
CA VAL A 42 -6.36 -2.59 3.92
C VAL A 42 -7.49 -1.67 3.47
N ASP A 43 -8.59 -1.57 4.22
CA ASP A 43 -9.72 -0.67 3.97
C ASP A 43 -9.37 0.82 4.14
N SER A 44 -8.23 1.13 4.78
CA SER A 44 -7.78 2.51 4.99
C SER A 44 -6.77 2.98 3.96
N TYR A 45 -6.45 2.15 2.95
CA TYR A 45 -5.58 2.58 1.86
C TYR A 45 -6.31 3.61 1.00
N LYS A 46 -5.95 4.88 1.22
CA LYS A 46 -6.41 6.00 0.39
C LYS A 46 -5.18 6.76 -0.02
N TRP A 47 -4.88 6.72 -1.30
CA TRP A 47 -3.85 7.54 -1.89
C TRP A 47 -4.49 8.51 -2.88
N GLU A 48 -4.07 9.77 -2.82
CA GLU A 48 -4.52 10.81 -3.73
C GLU A 48 -3.30 11.30 -4.49
N ASN A 49 -3.38 11.31 -5.82
CA ASN A 49 -2.33 11.82 -6.67
C ASN A 49 -2.16 13.32 -6.40
N PRO A 50 -0.99 13.78 -5.92
CA PRO A 50 -0.78 15.19 -5.62
C PRO A 50 -0.80 16.10 -6.86
N GLU A 51 -0.67 15.54 -8.07
CA GLU A 51 -0.64 16.29 -9.34
C GLU A 51 -1.98 16.27 -10.08
N SER A 52 -2.68 15.11 -10.11
CA SER A 52 -3.95 14.95 -10.83
C SER A 52 -5.20 14.92 -9.94
N GLY A 53 -5.05 14.77 -8.61
CA GLY A 53 -6.16 14.61 -7.68
C GLY A 53 -6.89 13.27 -7.79
N GLU A 54 -6.36 12.33 -8.58
CA GLU A 54 -6.92 10.99 -8.74
C GLU A 54 -6.75 10.19 -7.45
N LYS A 55 -7.83 9.56 -7.01
CA LYS A 55 -7.84 8.71 -5.82
C LYS A 55 -7.64 7.27 -6.24
N ALA A 56 -6.64 6.62 -5.67
CA ALA A 56 -6.41 5.20 -5.79
C ALA A 56 -6.76 4.53 -4.47
N ASP A 57 -7.58 3.49 -4.56
CA ASP A 57 -7.96 2.63 -3.45
C ASP A 57 -7.17 1.31 -3.51
N PHE A 58 -7.29 0.46 -2.48
CA PHE A 58 -6.52 -0.79 -2.44
C PHE A 58 -6.85 -1.70 -3.64
N GLY A 59 -8.10 -1.65 -4.10
CA GLY A 59 -8.58 -2.42 -5.24
C GLY A 59 -7.93 -2.02 -6.57
N ASP A 60 -7.42 -0.79 -6.71
CA ASP A 60 -6.75 -0.33 -7.93
C ASP A 60 -5.31 -0.89 -8.06
N LEU A 61 -4.83 -1.64 -7.06
CA LEU A 61 -3.52 -2.30 -7.07
C LEU A 61 -3.56 -3.74 -7.62
N LEU A 62 -4.73 -4.28 -7.94
CA LEU A 62 -4.96 -5.64 -8.46
C LEU A 62 -5.35 -5.60 -9.94
#